data_AF-A0A661LAR3-F1
#
_entry.id   AF-A0A661LAR3-F1
#
_cell.length_a   1.000
_cell.length_b   1.000
_cell.length_c   1.000
_cell.angle_alpha   90.00
_cell.angle_beta   90.00
_cell.angle_gamma   90.00
#
_symmetry.space_group_name_H-M   'P 1'
#
loop_
_entity.id
_entity.type
_entity.pdbx_description
1 polymer ?
#
loop_
_entity_poly.entity_id
_entity_poly.type
_entity_poly.pdbx_seq_one_letter_code
_entity_poly.pdbx_strand_id
1 'polypeptide(L)'
;MRHVYPVESLPNGIRSPFHRGEGHSTGAPSSLRSSHTYHLYVIRIDSNILRIDRTALFTKLREKDIGVNVHYIPVHLHPFYRENFNTGRGLCSVAEAVYEQIISLPMFPHMSDHQVEIVISTLEKIVRSNLK
;
A
#
# COMPACT_ATOMS: atom_id res chain seq x y z
N MET A 1 0.87 -2.64 -28.88
CA MET A 1 1.73 -1.73 -29.66
C MET A 1 2.23 -0.65 -28.71
N ARG A 2 3.47 -0.76 -28.21
CA ARG A 2 4.03 0.24 -27.28
C ARG A 2 4.74 1.30 -28.10
N HIS A 3 4.20 2.51 -28.13
CA HIS A 3 4.92 3.68 -28.64
C HIS A 3 6.02 4.04 -27.65
N VAL A 4 7.26 4.02 -28.12
CA VAL A 4 8.43 4.56 -27.42
C VAL A 4 8.70 5.92 -28.04
N TYR A 5 8.73 6.99 -27.25
CA TYR A 5 9.11 8.32 -27.72
C TYR A 5 10.62 8.38 -28.02
N PRO A 6 11.07 9.12 -29.04
CA PRO A 6 12.50 9.27 -29.33
C PRO A 6 13.15 10.28 -28.37
N VAL A 7 14.40 10.01 -27.99
CA VAL A 7 15.21 10.88 -27.12
C VAL A 7 15.97 11.88 -27.99
N GLU A 8 15.55 13.15 -27.98
CA GLU A 8 16.40 14.25 -28.42
C GLU A 8 17.55 14.45 -27.42
N SER A 9 18.74 14.69 -27.96
CA SER A 9 20.00 14.79 -27.24
C SER A 9 20.10 16.11 -26.48
N LEU A 10 20.23 16.02 -25.15
CA LEU A 10 20.54 17.18 -24.31
C LEU A 10 22.02 17.57 -24.46
N PRO A 11 22.35 18.87 -24.61
CA PRO A 11 23.74 19.31 -24.75
C PRO A 11 24.50 19.24 -23.41
N ASN A 12 25.63 18.51 -23.46
CA ASN A 12 26.81 18.52 -22.59
C ASN A 12 26.68 19.05 -21.15
N GLY A 13 26.52 18.12 -20.20
CA GLY A 13 26.90 18.37 -18.80
C GLY A 13 26.18 17.52 -17.75
N ILE A 14 24.99 16.97 -18.06
CA ILE A 14 24.21 16.16 -17.13
C ILE A 14 24.32 14.69 -17.55
N ARG A 15 25.06 13.89 -16.78
CA ARG A 15 25.10 12.43 -16.98
C ARG A 15 23.76 11.84 -16.54
N SER A 16 23.07 11.21 -17.48
CA SER A 16 21.97 10.30 -17.18
C SER A 16 22.47 9.17 -16.27
N PRO A 17 21.70 8.74 -15.24
CA PRO A 17 22.06 7.59 -14.41
C PRO A 17 22.05 6.27 -15.19
N PHE A 18 21.58 6.28 -16.44
CA PHE A 18 21.62 5.16 -17.37
C PHE A 18 22.92 5.15 -18.18
N HIS A 19 24.04 4.73 -17.60
CA HIS A 19 25.11 4.06 -18.34
C HIS A 19 25.92 3.18 -17.38
N ARG A 20 25.78 1.86 -17.53
CA ARG A 20 26.70 0.90 -16.92
C ARG A 20 27.44 0.23 -18.07
N GLY A 21 28.76 0.43 -18.10
CA GLY A 21 29.65 -0.07 -19.13
C GLY A 21 29.60 -1.60 -19.23
N GLU A 22 29.83 -2.08 -20.45
CA GLU A 22 29.99 -3.49 -20.73
C GLU A 22 31.35 -3.97 -20.19
N GLY A 23 31.29 -4.76 -19.12
CA GLY A 23 32.39 -5.62 -18.69
C GLY A 23 31.88 -7.05 -18.67
N HIS A 24 32.37 -7.86 -19.61
CA HIS A 24 32.17 -9.31 -19.60
C HIS A 24 32.75 -9.89 -18.31
N SER A 25 31.88 -10.26 -17.37
CA SER A 25 32.22 -11.15 -16.26
C SER A 25 31.22 -12.29 -16.25
N THR A 26 31.72 -13.51 -16.50
CA THR A 26 31.00 -14.77 -16.29
C THR A 26 30.81 -14.99 -14.79
N GLY A 27 29.86 -14.26 -14.20
CA GLY A 27 29.35 -14.49 -12.86
C GLY A 27 27.87 -14.84 -12.96
N ALA A 28 27.44 -15.92 -12.31
CA ALA A 28 26.03 -16.25 -12.15
C ALA A 28 25.23 -14.99 -11.74
N PRO A 29 24.01 -14.76 -12.27
CA PRO A 29 23.27 -13.53 -12.01
C PRO A 29 23.06 -13.36 -10.51
N SER A 30 23.86 -12.45 -9.94
CA SER A 30 23.82 -12.10 -8.54
C SER A 30 22.61 -11.20 -8.31
N SER A 31 21.73 -11.64 -7.41
CA SER A 31 20.49 -11.01 -6.97
C SER A 31 19.37 -10.90 -8.02
N LEU A 32 18.45 -11.86 -8.01
CA LEU A 32 17.08 -11.57 -8.44
C LEU A 32 16.53 -10.52 -7.48
N ARG A 33 16.65 -9.23 -7.84
CA ARG A 33 15.95 -8.15 -7.15
C ARG A 33 14.46 -8.32 -7.41
N SER A 34 13.77 -9.04 -6.54
CA SER A 34 12.31 -9.09 -6.54
C SER A 34 11.76 -7.70 -6.20
N SER A 35 11.06 -7.10 -7.15
CA SER A 35 10.28 -5.89 -6.94
C SER A 35 8.87 -6.23 -6.48
N HIS A 36 8.28 -5.40 -5.62
CA HIS A 36 6.88 -5.53 -5.25
C HIS A 36 5.97 -5.42 -6.48
N THR A 37 4.96 -6.28 -6.56
CA THR A 37 3.94 -6.23 -7.63
C THR A 37 2.84 -5.22 -7.36
N TYR A 38 2.85 -4.59 -6.17
CA TYR A 38 1.84 -3.64 -5.72
C TYR A 38 0.42 -4.22 -5.87
N HIS A 39 0.15 -5.33 -5.18
CA HIS A 39 -1.18 -5.95 -5.17
C HIS A 39 -2.17 -5.22 -4.22
N LEU A 40 -1.67 -4.71 -3.09
CA LEU A 40 -2.48 -3.97 -2.09
C LEU A 40 -1.75 -2.70 -1.66
N TYR A 41 -2.53 -1.63 -1.45
CA TYR A 41 -2.03 -0.38 -0.89
C TYR A 41 -2.58 -0.22 0.52
N VAL A 42 -1.83 -0.72 1.50
CA VAL A 42 -2.25 -0.77 2.90
C VAL A 42 -1.68 0.41 3.67
N ILE A 43 -2.54 1.17 4.33
CA ILE A 43 -2.17 2.27 5.22
C ILE A 43 -2.46 1.90 6.68
N ARG A 44 -1.71 2.50 7.60
CA ARG A 44 -1.92 2.37 9.06
C ARG A 44 -2.46 3.67 9.63
N ILE A 45 -3.47 3.54 10.47
CA ILE A 45 -4.15 4.62 11.16
C ILE A 45 -3.57 4.69 12.57
N ASP A 46 -2.92 5.82 12.86
CA ASP A 46 -2.34 6.08 14.17
C ASP A 46 -3.29 6.97 14.98
N SER A 47 -3.88 6.39 16.03
CA SER A 47 -4.75 7.09 16.97
C SER A 47 -4.01 8.11 17.84
N ASN A 48 -2.67 8.16 17.81
CA ASN A 48 -1.90 9.25 18.41
C ASN A 48 -1.89 10.50 17.54
N ILE A 49 -2.06 10.36 16.23
CA ILE A 49 -2.04 11.45 15.25
C ILE A 49 -3.46 11.93 14.92
N LEU A 50 -4.42 11.01 14.84
CA LEU A 50 -5.80 11.28 14.47
C LEU A 50 -6.75 11.20 15.67
N ARG A 51 -7.78 12.05 15.66
CA ARG A 51 -8.91 12.04 16.62
C ARG A 51 -9.90 10.91 16.36
N ILE A 52 -9.81 10.26 15.21
CA ILE A 52 -10.68 9.17 14.78
C ILE A 52 -9.89 7.87 14.70
N ASP A 53 -10.59 6.75 14.91
CA ASP A 53 -10.02 5.41 14.76
C ASP A 53 -10.13 4.91 13.30
N ARG A 54 -9.62 3.69 13.09
CA ARG A 54 -9.67 3.00 11.80
C ARG A 54 -11.10 2.79 11.31
N THR A 55 -12.04 2.44 12.20
CA THR A 55 -13.45 2.18 11.85
C THR A 55 -14.13 3.45 11.35
N ALA A 56 -13.94 4.57 12.04
CA ALA A 56 -14.49 5.86 11.65
C ALA A 56 -13.90 6.34 10.30
N LEU A 57 -12.59 6.18 10.08
CA LEU A 57 -11.99 6.50 8.78
C LEU A 57 -12.54 5.60 7.67
N PHE A 58 -12.68 4.29 7.93
CA PHE A 58 -13.25 3.33 6.99
C PHE A 58 -14.66 3.74 6.56
N THR A 59 -15.54 4.04 7.52
CA THR A 59 -16.91 4.47 7.27
C THR A 59 -16.94 5.78 6.46
N LYS A 60 -16.15 6.78 6.85
CA LYS A 60 -16.09 8.07 6.14
C LYS A 60 -15.64 7.94 4.68
N LEU A 61 -14.72 7.02 4.37
CA LEU A 61 -14.28 6.76 3.00
C LEU A 61 -15.39 6.07 2.19
N ARG A 62 -16.09 5.10 2.80
CA ARG A 62 -17.23 4.41 2.18
C ARG A 62 -18.40 5.35 1.89
N GLU A 63 -18.69 6.29 2.80
CA GLU A 63 -19.69 7.35 2.60
C GLU A 63 -19.35 8.33 1.46
N LYS A 64 -18.11 8.31 0.97
CA LYS A 64 -17.63 9.07 -0.19
C LYS A 64 -17.44 8.19 -1.42
N ASP A 65 -18.09 7.03 -1.46
CA ASP A 65 -18.03 6.06 -2.54
C ASP A 65 -16.63 5.47 -2.81
N ILE A 66 -15.74 5.51 -1.81
CA ILE A 66 -14.40 4.90 -1.90
C ILE A 66 -14.44 3.50 -1.30
N GLY A 67 -14.31 2.50 -2.15
CA GLY A 67 -14.28 1.08 -1.79
C GLY A 67 -13.00 0.67 -1.06
N VAL A 68 -12.97 0.79 0.27
CA VAL A 68 -11.86 0.36 1.13
C VAL A 68 -12.09 -1.01 1.77
N ASN A 69 -11.02 -1.75 2.09
CA ASN A 69 -11.09 -3.06 2.74
C ASN A 69 -10.07 -3.19 3.90
N VAL A 70 -10.03 -4.34 4.57
CA VAL A 70 -9.11 -4.65 5.68
C VAL A 70 -8.51 -6.03 5.41
N HIS A 71 -7.18 -6.11 5.33
CA HIS A 71 -6.46 -7.33 4.97
C HIS A 71 -5.38 -7.65 6.01
N TYR A 72 -5.56 -8.63 6.90
CA TYR A 72 -6.72 -9.50 7.12
C TYR A 72 -6.97 -9.64 8.62
N ILE A 73 -8.12 -10.19 8.98
CA ILE A 73 -8.33 -10.68 10.35
C ILE A 73 -7.21 -11.69 10.66
N PRO A 74 -6.50 -11.56 11.79
CA PRO A 74 -5.48 -12.52 12.18
C PRO A 74 -6.05 -13.94 12.23
N VAL A 75 -5.35 -14.90 11.61
CA VAL A 75 -5.86 -16.27 11.37
C VAL A 75 -6.33 -16.97 12.65
N HIS A 76 -5.63 -16.76 13.76
CA HIS A 76 -5.92 -17.34 15.07
C HIS A 76 -7.17 -16.76 15.74
N LEU A 77 -7.80 -15.74 15.16
CA LEU A 77 -9.07 -15.19 15.62
C LEU A 77 -10.28 -15.74 14.85
N HIS A 78 -10.07 -16.47 13.75
CA HIS A 78 -11.16 -17.07 12.98
C HIS A 78 -11.86 -18.20 13.77
N PRO A 79 -13.19 -18.36 13.63
CA PRO A 79 -13.97 -19.34 14.41
C PRO A 79 -13.40 -20.76 14.37
N PHE A 80 -13.05 -21.26 13.19
CA PHE A 80 -12.45 -22.58 13.02
C PHE A 80 -11.20 -22.80 13.89
N TYR A 81 -10.28 -21.84 13.93
CA TYR A 81 -9.05 -21.97 14.72
C TYR A 81 -9.32 -21.87 16.21
N ARG A 82 -10.30 -21.05 16.60
CA ARG A 82 -10.68 -20.88 18.01
C ARG A 82 -11.32 -22.15 18.57
N GLU A 83 -12.23 -22.73 17.80
CA GLU A 83 -13.00 -23.92 18.18
C GLU A 83 -12.15 -25.19 18.19
N ASN A 84 -11.23 -25.36 17.23
CA ASN A 84 -10.46 -26.61 17.07
C ASN A 84 -9.10 -26.61 17.77
N PHE A 85 -8.52 -25.43 18.06
CA PHE A 85 -7.15 -25.30 18.56
C PHE A 85 -7.03 -24.40 19.80
N ASN A 86 -8.15 -24.01 20.42
CA ASN A 86 -8.19 -23.14 21.60
C ASN A 86 -7.39 -21.84 21.42
N THR A 87 -7.40 -21.30 20.21
CA THR A 87 -6.74 -20.02 19.90
C THR A 87 -7.63 -18.84 20.30
N GLY A 88 -7.03 -17.66 20.48
CA GLY A 88 -7.75 -16.46 20.87
C GLY A 88 -6.89 -15.22 20.93
N ARG A 89 -7.50 -14.09 21.31
CA ARG A 89 -6.81 -12.82 21.49
C ARG A 89 -5.66 -12.95 22.49
N GLY A 90 -4.59 -12.20 22.26
CA GLY A 90 -3.37 -12.21 23.06
C GLY A 90 -2.30 -13.19 22.59
N LEU A 91 -2.64 -14.16 21.73
CA LEU A 91 -1.66 -15.12 21.20
C LEU A 91 -0.63 -14.43 20.30
N CYS A 92 -1.08 -13.46 19.48
CA CYS A 92 -0.22 -12.71 18.56
C CYS A 92 -0.54 -11.21 18.66
N SER A 93 -0.13 -10.59 19.76
CA SER A 93 -0.45 -9.18 20.09
C SER A 93 -0.08 -8.18 19.00
N VAL A 94 1.06 -8.39 18.32
CA VAL A 94 1.51 -7.52 17.21
C VAL A 94 0.55 -7.60 16.01
N ALA A 95 0.15 -8.82 15.63
CA ALA A 95 -0.77 -9.01 14.50
C ALA A 95 -2.15 -8.42 14.81
N GLU A 96 -2.62 -8.57 16.04
CA GLU A 96 -3.87 -7.99 16.53
C GLU A 96 -3.82 -6.46 16.50
N ALA A 97 -2.74 -5.85 17.01
CA ALA A 97 -2.57 -4.41 17.00
C ALA A 97 -2.51 -3.84 15.57
N VAL A 98 -1.81 -4.51 14.65
CA VAL A 98 -1.76 -4.11 13.24
C VAL A 98 -3.14 -4.21 12.60
N TYR A 99 -3.88 -5.29 12.83
CA TYR A 99 -5.23 -5.48 12.30
C TYR A 99 -6.18 -4.34 12.69
N GLU A 100 -6.12 -3.87 13.93
CA GLU A 100 -6.97 -2.78 14.39
C GLU A 100 -6.67 -1.44 13.69
N GLN A 101 -5.46 -1.29 13.12
CA GLN A 101 -4.96 -0.04 12.57
C GLN A 101 -4.97 0.03 11.03
N ILE A 102 -5.21 -1.07 10.31
CA ILE A 102 -4.99 -1.06 8.84
C ILE A 102 -6.27 -0.83 8.03
N ILE A 103 -6.11 -0.11 6.92
CA ILE A 103 -7.08 -0.01 5.82
C ILE A 103 -6.33 -0.26 4.51
N SER A 104 -6.96 -0.99 3.60
CA SER A 104 -6.50 -1.12 2.21
C SER A 104 -7.28 -0.17 1.32
N LEU A 105 -6.54 0.73 0.67
CA LEU A 105 -7.09 1.64 -0.33
C LEU A 105 -7.34 0.89 -1.64
N PRO A 106 -8.30 1.37 -2.47
CA PRO A 106 -8.52 0.80 -3.79
C PRO A 106 -7.25 0.93 -4.63
N MET A 107 -6.84 -0.18 -5.22
CA MET A 107 -5.76 -0.23 -6.19
C MET A 107 -6.04 -1.39 -7.15
N PHE A 108 -6.27 -1.07 -8.42
CA PHE A 108 -6.53 -2.06 -9.46
C PHE A 108 -6.07 -1.53 -10.82
N PRO A 109 -5.76 -2.40 -11.80
CA PRO A 109 -5.09 -2.00 -13.05
C PRO A 109 -5.84 -0.98 -13.92
N HIS A 110 -7.15 -0.87 -13.75
CA HIS A 110 -8.00 0.03 -14.54
C HIS A 110 -8.34 1.35 -13.84
N MET A 111 -7.69 1.67 -12.70
CA MET A 111 -7.85 2.99 -12.08
C MET A 111 -7.25 4.08 -12.97
N SER A 112 -8.01 5.14 -13.22
CA SER A 112 -7.48 6.34 -13.86
C SER A 112 -6.76 7.24 -12.85
N ASP A 113 -5.85 8.09 -13.34
CA ASP A 113 -5.16 9.08 -12.49
C ASP A 113 -6.17 9.99 -11.77
N HIS A 114 -7.29 10.32 -12.42
CA HIS A 114 -8.37 11.09 -11.79
C HIS A 114 -9.03 10.32 -10.63
N GLN A 115 -9.25 9.01 -10.76
CA GLN A 115 -9.77 8.20 -9.66
C GLN A 115 -8.78 8.11 -8.50
N VAL A 116 -7.47 8.01 -8.79
CA VAL A 116 -6.42 8.06 -7.77
C VAL A 116 -6.44 9.41 -7.04
N GLU A 117 -6.56 10.51 -7.78
CA GLU A 117 -6.63 11.86 -7.20
C GLU A 117 -7.87 12.05 -6.31
N ILE A 118 -9.03 11.48 -6.70
CA ILE A 118 -10.23 11.48 -5.84
C ILE A 118 -9.94 10.77 -4.52
N VAL A 119 -9.29 9.60 -4.57
CA VAL A 119 -8.94 8.83 -3.35
C VAL A 119 -8.01 9.63 -2.45
N ILE A 120 -6.94 10.18 -3.01
CA ILE A 120 -5.94 10.97 -2.29
C ILE A 120 -6.60 12.20 -1.67
N SER A 121 -7.24 13.04 -2.47
CA SER A 121 -7.83 14.30 -2.01
C SER A 121 -8.94 14.08 -0.98
N THR A 122 -9.73 13.00 -1.09
CA THR A 122 -10.75 12.66 -0.09
C THR A 122 -10.12 12.19 1.21
N LEU A 123 -9.11 11.31 1.14
CA LEU A 123 -8.37 10.84 2.30
C LEU A 123 -7.72 12.02 3.03
N GLU A 124 -7.04 12.91 2.30
CA GLU A 124 -6.41 14.10 2.88
C GLU A 124 -7.41 15.01 3.57
N LYS A 125 -8.56 15.29 2.96
CA LYS A 125 -9.61 16.12 3.58
C LYS A 125 -10.07 15.52 4.91
N ILE A 126 -10.32 14.21 4.96
CA ILE A 126 -10.75 13.52 6.18
C ILE A 126 -9.63 13.57 7.23
N VAL A 127 -8.40 13.25 6.84
CA VAL A 127 -7.22 13.27 7.72
C VAL A 127 -7.02 14.66 8.32
N ARG A 128 -6.93 15.71 7.49
CA ARG A 128 -6.70 17.10 7.93
C ARG A 128 -7.78 17.59 8.90
N SER A 129 -9.04 17.22 8.66
CA SER A 129 -10.16 17.61 9.53
C SER A 129 -10.18 16.88 10.87
N ASN A 130 -9.36 15.83 11.03
CA ASN A 130 -9.32 14.99 12.23
C ASN A 130 -7.90 14.88 12.82
N LEU A 131 -6.95 15.74 12.42
CA LEU A 131 -5.66 15.85 13.08
C LEU A 131 -5.84 16.32 14.54
N LYS A 132 -5.00 15.81 15.44
CA LYS A 132 -4.99 16.25 16.84
C LYS A 132 -4.46 17.67 16.99
#